data_AF-A0A9X2ADL3-F1
#
_entry.id   AF-A0A9X2ADL3-F1
#
_cell.length_a   1.000
_cell.length_b   1.000
_cell.length_c   1.000
_cell.angle_alpha   90.00
_cell.angle_beta   90.00
_cell.angle_gamma   90.00
#
_symmetry.space_group_name_H-M   'P 1'
#
loop_
_entity.id
_entity.type
_entity.pdbx_description
1 polymer ?
#
loop_
_entity_poly.entity_id
_entity_poly.type
_entity_poly.pdbx_seq_one_letter_code
_entity_poly.pdbx_strand_id
1 'polypeptide(L)'
;MTRLSACTRGLALAAALLSTACSEKPQDAPTPARPAVQASAGLITGAVQPADAVIGVNLTDNATGQTITGAAVDSQTGTYRFEAVPAGTYMLYFDKKPGYVRPRQQSVTVAAGKTTVVPTVAVVQSTAAFAVDGAAFRPPYIDLSLGFDGKAFPPRQCFSIAMGDGLGFSPTSAAGSYILFLTMPYAVQVGTYPLNADFTYAVFTDLKAGTFDSRLNPAPTPGGTLTITAVENTPPFPRSVSGTFSFTATNATTGTAKTFSGTFANAYF
;
A
#
# COMPACT_ATOMS: atom_id res chain seq x y z
N MET A 1 -58.03 -3.37 12.71
CA MET A 1 -59.16 -3.22 13.67
C MET A 1 -59.14 -4.44 14.59
N THR A 2 -58.59 -4.29 15.79
CA THR A 2 -59.31 -4.26 17.09
C THR A 2 -59.60 -5.69 17.59
N ARG A 3 -59.30 -6.16 18.81
CA ARG A 3 -58.44 -5.84 19.96
C ARG A 3 -58.75 -6.94 21.02
N LEU A 4 -57.84 -7.13 21.97
CA LEU A 4 -58.05 -7.63 23.34
C LEU A 4 -58.47 -9.09 23.60
N SER A 5 -57.67 -9.76 24.43
CA SER A 5 -58.11 -10.82 25.35
C SER A 5 -57.69 -10.48 26.78
N ALA A 6 -58.43 -11.03 27.72
CA ALA A 6 -58.84 -10.46 29.01
C ALA A 6 -57.78 -10.41 30.12
N CYS A 7 -57.92 -9.38 30.96
CA CYS A 7 -57.34 -9.26 32.29
C CYS A 7 -58.49 -9.41 33.31
N THR A 8 -58.40 -10.40 34.20
CA THR A 8 -59.43 -10.72 35.20
C THR A 8 -58.88 -10.53 36.61
N ARG A 9 -59.38 -9.47 37.25
CA ARG A 9 -59.77 -9.27 38.66
C ARG A 9 -59.17 -10.17 39.75
N GLY A 10 -58.73 -9.50 40.82
CA GLY A 10 -58.69 -10.06 42.17
C GLY A 10 -58.33 -9.00 43.20
N LEU A 11 -59.35 -8.29 43.73
CA LEU A 11 -59.23 -7.21 44.70
C LEU A 11 -59.40 -7.76 46.13
N ALA A 12 -58.55 -7.30 47.03
CA ALA A 12 -58.77 -7.02 48.46
C ALA A 12 -59.15 -8.16 49.43
N LEU A 13 -58.43 -8.23 50.56
CA LEU A 13 -59.01 -7.94 51.88
C LEU A 13 -57.93 -7.61 52.92
N ALA A 14 -58.28 -6.71 53.83
CA ALA A 14 -57.46 -6.11 54.87
C ALA A 14 -57.51 -6.89 56.19
N ALA A 15 -56.51 -6.68 57.07
CA ALA A 15 -56.69 -6.61 58.52
C ALA A 15 -55.43 -6.04 59.21
N ALA A 16 -55.65 -5.13 60.16
CA ALA A 16 -54.68 -4.53 61.06
C ALA A 16 -54.34 -5.50 62.24
N LEU A 17 -53.38 -5.33 63.16
CA LEU A 17 -52.96 -4.21 64.01
C LEU A 17 -51.78 -4.71 64.91
N LEU A 18 -51.00 -3.77 65.46
CA LEU A 18 -50.24 -3.79 66.74
C LEU A 18 -48.79 -4.34 66.85
N SER A 19 -47.89 -3.36 67.04
CA SER A 19 -46.79 -3.26 68.03
C SER A 19 -45.71 -4.34 68.12
N THR A 20 -44.44 -3.95 67.98
CA THR A 20 -43.48 -3.77 69.10
C THR A 20 -42.08 -3.46 68.58
N ALA A 21 -41.35 -2.66 69.37
CA ALA A 21 -40.01 -2.18 69.10
C ALA A 21 -38.95 -3.29 69.12
N CYS A 22 -37.89 -3.14 68.31
CA CYS A 22 -36.50 -3.27 68.74
C CYS A 22 -35.56 -2.76 67.64
N SER A 23 -34.61 -1.93 68.03
CA SER A 23 -33.60 -1.29 67.18
C SER A 23 -32.58 -2.32 66.65
N GLU A 24 -32.37 -2.37 65.34
CA GLU A 24 -31.19 -2.98 64.74
C GLU A 24 -30.46 -2.03 63.80
N LYS A 25 -29.14 -2.07 63.96
CA LYS A 25 -28.03 -1.30 63.42
C LYS A 25 -28.09 -1.10 61.89
N PRO A 26 -27.67 0.06 61.33
CA PRO A 26 -27.54 0.21 59.88
C PRO A 26 -26.49 -0.79 59.36
N GLN A 27 -26.94 -1.66 58.46
CA GLN A 27 -26.10 -2.56 57.71
C GLN A 27 -25.22 -1.73 56.76
N ASP A 28 -23.89 -1.83 56.94
CA ASP A 28 -22.91 -1.20 56.07
C ASP A 28 -23.21 -1.50 54.61
N ALA A 29 -23.40 -0.43 53.83
CA ALA A 29 -23.47 -0.51 52.38
C ALA A 29 -22.10 -1.01 51.86
N PRO A 30 -22.05 -1.92 50.88
CA PRO A 30 -20.78 -2.30 50.27
C PRO A 30 -20.15 -1.07 49.62
N THR A 31 -18.90 -0.81 50.00
CA THR A 31 -18.05 0.25 49.45
C THR A 31 -18.08 0.21 47.91
N PRO A 32 -18.33 1.33 47.22
CA PRO A 32 -18.23 1.36 45.76
C PRO A 32 -16.82 0.92 45.37
N ALA A 33 -16.73 -0.13 44.56
CA ALA A 33 -15.47 -0.55 43.97
C ALA A 33 -14.83 0.65 43.26
N ARG A 34 -13.61 0.99 43.68
CA ARG A 34 -12.76 1.99 43.05
C ARG A 34 -12.72 1.72 41.55
N PRO A 35 -12.94 2.73 40.68
CA PRO A 35 -12.85 2.54 39.24
C PRO A 35 -11.49 1.94 38.88
N ALA A 36 -11.52 0.92 38.02
CA ALA A 36 -10.33 0.28 37.48
C ALA A 36 -9.33 1.34 37.02
N VAL A 37 -8.06 1.16 37.37
CA VAL A 37 -6.95 1.98 36.87
C VAL A 37 -7.05 1.97 35.34
N GLN A 38 -7.47 3.09 34.76
CA GLN A 38 -7.41 3.27 33.32
C GLN A 38 -5.95 3.06 32.94
N ALA A 39 -5.66 2.00 32.17
CA ALA A 39 -4.33 1.78 31.63
C ALA A 39 -3.93 3.09 30.93
N SER A 40 -2.94 3.79 31.47
CA SER A 40 -2.55 5.09 30.96
C SER A 40 -2.12 4.89 29.51
N ALA A 41 -2.91 5.42 28.59
CA ALA A 41 -2.68 5.20 27.18
C ALA A 41 -1.43 6.00 26.76
N GLY A 42 -0.58 5.39 25.94
CA GLY A 42 0.63 5.99 25.39
C GLY A 42 0.34 6.86 24.16
N LEU A 43 1.40 7.55 23.72
CA LEU A 43 1.42 8.39 22.53
C LEU A 43 2.50 7.87 21.58
N ILE A 44 2.22 7.79 20.28
CA ILE A 44 3.26 7.54 19.27
C ILE A 44 3.37 8.80 18.41
N THR A 45 4.59 9.26 18.18
CA THR A 45 4.88 10.34 17.22
C THR A 45 6.00 9.92 16.27
N GLY A 46 5.97 10.43 15.05
CA GLY A 46 7.03 10.21 14.08
C GLY A 46 6.96 11.21 12.94
N ALA A 47 7.92 11.10 12.03
CA ALA A 47 7.99 11.95 10.84
C ALA A 47 8.47 11.15 9.62
N VAL A 48 8.07 11.60 8.43
CA VAL A 48 8.56 11.10 7.15
C VAL A 48 9.26 12.22 6.38
N GLN A 49 10.28 11.89 5.60
CA GLN A 49 10.97 12.84 4.74
C GLN A 49 11.15 12.24 3.33
N PRO A 50 10.73 12.92 2.25
CA PRO A 50 10.06 14.22 2.25
C PRO A 50 8.66 14.19 2.87
N ALA A 51 8.21 15.34 3.38
CA ALA A 51 6.96 15.48 4.13
C ALA A 51 5.71 14.99 3.38
N ASP A 52 5.69 15.19 2.07
CA ASP A 52 4.59 14.83 1.17
C ASP A 52 4.78 13.43 0.53
N ALA A 53 5.74 12.62 1.01
CA ALA A 53 6.00 11.30 0.45
C ALA A 53 4.98 10.22 0.86
N VAL A 54 4.32 10.40 1.99
CA VAL A 54 3.38 9.45 2.59
C VAL A 54 2.08 10.18 2.87
N ILE A 55 0.96 9.56 2.52
CA ILE A 55 -0.39 10.13 2.70
C ILE A 55 -1.01 9.71 4.04
N GLY A 56 -0.58 8.59 4.60
CA GLY A 56 -1.08 8.06 5.87
C GLY A 56 -0.20 6.98 6.47
N VAL A 57 -0.36 6.77 7.77
CA VAL A 57 0.30 5.71 8.53
C VAL A 57 -0.77 4.89 9.26
N ASN A 58 -0.77 3.58 9.10
CA ASN A 58 -1.66 2.67 9.81
C ASN A 58 -0.92 1.97 10.94
N LEU A 59 -1.55 1.91 12.11
CA LEU A 59 -1.06 1.19 13.28
C LEU A 59 -1.77 -0.16 13.37
N THR A 60 -0.99 -1.23 13.36
CA THR A 60 -1.50 -2.60 13.41
C THR A 60 -0.97 -3.31 14.65
N ASP A 61 -1.84 -4.06 15.32
CA ASP A 61 -1.45 -4.93 16.43
C ASP A 61 -0.57 -6.08 15.92
N ASN A 62 0.62 -6.24 16.49
CA ASN A 62 1.56 -7.25 16.03
C ASN A 62 1.15 -8.69 16.40
N ALA A 63 0.31 -8.87 17.42
CA ALA A 63 -0.16 -10.18 17.84
C ALA A 63 -1.39 -10.64 17.04
N THR A 64 -2.32 -9.73 16.73
CA THR A 64 -3.56 -10.08 16.01
C THR A 64 -3.52 -9.77 14.51
N GLY A 65 -2.59 -8.93 14.06
CA GLY A 65 -2.54 -8.42 12.69
C GLY A 65 -3.67 -7.44 12.36
N GLN A 66 -4.48 -7.02 13.34
CA GLN A 66 -5.60 -6.13 13.14
C GLN A 66 -5.13 -4.67 13.09
N THR A 67 -5.57 -3.93 12.07
CA THR A 67 -5.41 -2.47 12.04
C THR A 67 -6.25 -1.85 13.15
N ILE A 68 -5.58 -1.13 14.05
CA ILE A 68 -6.20 -0.47 15.20
C ILE A 68 -6.75 0.88 14.76
N THR A 69 -5.91 1.66 14.07
CA THR A 69 -6.24 3.03 13.65
C THR A 69 -5.27 3.51 12.56
N GLY A 70 -5.65 4.57 11.86
CA GLY A 70 -4.82 5.28 10.89
C GLY A 70 -4.60 6.73 11.31
N ALA A 71 -3.43 7.28 10.99
CA ALA A 71 -3.09 8.69 11.16
C ALA A 71 -2.76 9.29 9.79
N ALA A 72 -3.33 10.47 9.51
CA ALA A 72 -2.89 11.26 8.38
C ALA A 72 -1.49 11.82 8.63
N VAL A 73 -0.71 11.97 7.55
CA VAL A 73 0.59 12.64 7.59
C VAL A 73 0.39 14.11 7.20
N ASP A 74 0.95 15.01 7.99
CA ASP A 74 0.96 16.43 7.65
C ASP A 74 1.89 16.67 6.45
N SER A 75 1.35 17.18 5.33
CA SER A 75 2.10 17.30 4.08
C SER A 75 3.18 18.39 4.08
N GLN A 76 3.18 19.29 5.08
CA GLN A 76 4.18 20.35 5.22
C GLN A 76 5.37 19.92 6.09
N THR A 77 5.09 19.16 7.14
CA THR A 77 6.07 18.77 8.16
C THR A 77 6.46 17.29 8.10
N GLY A 78 5.64 16.45 7.46
CA GLY A 78 5.80 15.00 7.39
C GLY A 78 5.44 14.30 8.69
N THR A 79 4.87 15.02 9.66
CA THR A 79 4.62 14.47 11.00
C THR A 79 3.32 13.69 11.06
N TYR A 80 3.31 12.65 11.90
CA TYR A 80 2.12 11.88 12.23
C TYR A 80 2.10 11.57 13.72
N ARG A 81 0.90 11.35 14.27
CA ARG A 81 0.71 11.02 15.68
C ARG A 81 -0.44 10.06 15.90
N PHE A 82 -0.28 9.15 16.86
CA PHE A 82 -1.32 8.27 17.36
C PHE A 82 -1.53 8.53 18.85
N GLU A 83 -2.73 8.98 19.21
CA GLU A 83 -3.11 9.26 20.59
C GLU A 83 -3.79 8.05 21.23
N ALA A 84 -3.75 7.98 22.56
CA ALA A 84 -4.43 6.98 23.36
C ALA A 84 -4.13 5.50 22.94
N VAL A 85 -2.89 5.21 22.58
CA VAL A 85 -2.46 3.86 22.19
C VAL A 85 -2.21 3.01 23.44
N PRO A 86 -2.87 1.84 23.60
CA PRO A 86 -2.58 0.95 24.73
C PRO A 86 -1.10 0.53 24.78
N ALA A 87 -0.64 0.10 25.96
CA ALA A 87 0.70 -0.46 26.06
C ALA A 87 0.75 -1.80 25.31
N GLY A 88 1.76 -1.98 24.46
CA GLY A 88 1.84 -3.12 23.55
C GLY A 88 2.93 -2.96 22.50
N THR A 89 3.06 -3.96 21.63
CA THR A 89 3.95 -3.91 20.47
C THR A 89 3.12 -3.87 19.20
N TYR A 90 3.43 -2.91 18.34
CA TYR A 90 2.68 -2.60 17.13
C TYR A 90 3.60 -2.52 15.92
N MET A 91 2.98 -2.56 14.74
CA MET A 91 3.64 -2.36 13.46
C MET A 91 3.04 -1.15 12.75
N LEU A 92 3.90 -0.27 12.23
CA LEU A 92 3.50 0.88 11.42
C LEU A 92 3.58 0.53 9.94
N TYR A 93 2.49 0.77 9.21
CA TYR A 93 2.38 0.62 7.76
C TYR A 93 2.23 1.99 7.12
N PHE A 94 3.08 2.30 6.14
CA PHE A 94 3.09 3.60 5.48
C PHE A 94 2.40 3.52 4.13
N ASP A 95 1.43 4.39 3.90
CA ASP A 95 0.75 4.55 2.61
C ASP A 95 1.47 5.60 1.78
N LYS A 96 2.19 5.13 0.76
CA LYS A 96 3.02 5.96 -0.12
C LYS A 96 2.15 6.86 -0.99
N LYS A 97 2.61 8.08 -1.25
CA LYS A 97 2.13 8.87 -2.38
C LYS A 97 2.66 8.25 -3.68
N PRO A 98 1.89 8.25 -4.78
CA PRO A 98 2.41 7.80 -6.06
C PRO A 98 3.69 8.55 -6.46
N GLY A 99 4.64 7.83 -7.07
CA GLY A 99 5.98 8.34 -7.37
C GLY A 99 6.99 8.18 -6.24
N TYR A 100 6.63 7.55 -5.12
CA TYR A 100 7.55 7.18 -4.04
C TYR A 100 7.58 5.67 -3.81
N VAL A 101 8.71 5.21 -3.29
CA VAL A 101 8.91 3.86 -2.76
C VAL A 101 8.14 3.71 -1.45
N ARG A 102 7.47 2.56 -1.23
CA ARG A 102 6.82 2.32 0.06
C ARG A 102 7.90 2.17 1.15
N PRO A 103 7.82 2.95 2.23
CA PRO A 103 8.76 2.80 3.33
C PRO A 103 8.66 1.42 4.00
N ARG A 104 9.75 1.01 4.66
CA ARG A 104 9.74 -0.21 5.47
C ARG A 104 8.79 -0.04 6.65
N GLN A 105 8.07 -1.11 6.97
CA GLN A 105 7.29 -1.17 8.20
C GLN A 105 8.22 -1.05 9.41
N GLN A 106 7.75 -0.36 10.45
CA GLN A 106 8.51 -0.14 11.68
C GLN A 106 7.79 -0.76 12.86
N SER A 107 8.51 -1.57 13.63
CA SER A 107 8.02 -2.10 14.90
C SER A 107 8.23 -1.08 16.00
N VAL A 108 7.20 -0.87 16.82
CA VAL A 108 7.19 0.09 17.92
C VAL A 108 6.62 -0.55 19.17
N THR A 109 7.27 -0.32 20.31
CA THR A 109 6.77 -0.78 21.61
C THR A 109 6.33 0.43 22.43
N VAL A 110 5.05 0.45 22.77
CA VAL A 110 4.41 1.51 23.55
C VAL A 110 4.36 1.10 25.02
N ALA A 111 4.86 1.98 25.88
CA ALA A 111 4.72 1.84 27.33
C ALA A 111 3.59 2.76 27.83
N ALA A 112 2.88 2.29 28.86
CA ALA A 112 1.74 3.02 29.43
C ALA A 112 2.15 4.43 29.90
N GLY A 113 1.38 5.44 29.49
CA GLY A 113 1.59 6.85 29.83
C GLY A 113 2.86 7.48 29.28
N LYS A 114 3.55 6.82 28.34
CA LYS A 114 4.79 7.34 27.72
C LYS A 114 4.57 7.72 26.26
N THR A 115 5.36 8.68 25.81
CA THR A 115 5.52 9.00 24.39
C THR A 115 6.62 8.15 23.78
N THR A 116 6.27 7.45 22.71
CA THR A 116 7.19 6.67 21.87
C THR A 116 7.49 7.50 20.63
N VAL A 117 8.74 7.95 20.49
CA VAL A 117 9.19 8.72 19.33
C VAL A 117 9.81 7.76 18.32
N VAL A 118 9.25 7.74 17.12
CA VAL A 118 9.71 6.93 16.00
C VAL A 118 10.74 7.71 15.20
N PRO A 119 11.91 7.14 14.87
CA PRO A 119 12.90 7.81 14.04
C PRO A 119 12.32 8.24 12.70
N THR A 120 12.75 9.40 12.20
CA THR A 120 12.30 9.93 10.91
C THR A 120 12.58 8.93 9.79
N VAL A 121 11.54 8.64 9.00
CA VAL A 121 11.61 7.70 7.88
C VAL A 121 11.97 8.45 6.61
N ALA A 122 13.15 8.17 6.06
CA ALA A 122 13.54 8.66 4.75
C ALA A 122 12.84 7.83 3.66
N VAL A 123 12.11 8.50 2.79
CA VAL A 123 11.33 7.92 1.69
C VAL A 123 12.00 8.29 0.38
N VAL A 124 12.19 7.30 -0.47
CA VAL A 124 12.90 7.44 -1.74
C VAL A 124 11.90 7.69 -2.86
N GLN A 125 12.20 8.63 -3.75
CA GLN A 125 11.39 8.88 -4.93
C GLN A 125 11.68 7.84 -6.03
N SER A 126 10.62 7.37 -6.69
CA SER A 126 10.70 6.60 -7.92
C SER A 126 10.74 7.56 -9.10
N THR A 127 11.70 7.40 -10.00
CA THR A 127 11.86 8.30 -11.16
C THR A 127 12.04 7.51 -12.44
N ALA A 128 11.48 8.01 -13.54
CA ALA A 128 11.65 7.41 -14.84
C ALA A 128 11.56 8.48 -15.91
N ALA A 129 12.34 8.27 -16.96
CA ALA A 129 12.44 9.13 -18.11
C ALA A 129 12.81 8.28 -19.30
N PHE A 130 12.05 8.41 -20.38
CA PHE A 130 12.38 7.71 -21.62
C PHE A 130 12.04 8.58 -22.82
N ALA A 131 12.50 8.15 -23.99
CA ALA A 131 12.19 8.77 -25.26
C ALA A 131 11.69 7.73 -26.25
N VAL A 132 10.75 8.15 -27.11
CA VAL A 132 10.23 7.37 -28.24
C VAL A 132 10.54 8.16 -29.51
N ASP A 133 11.42 7.64 -30.37
CA ASP A 133 11.94 8.35 -31.55
C ASP A 133 12.42 9.78 -31.24
N GLY A 134 13.04 9.95 -30.07
CA GLY A 134 13.53 11.24 -29.57
C GLY A 134 12.49 12.10 -28.82
N ALA A 135 11.20 11.79 -28.90
CA ALA A 135 10.17 12.48 -28.13
C ALA A 135 10.21 12.05 -26.66
N ALA A 136 10.33 13.01 -25.72
CA ALA A 136 10.54 12.72 -24.30
C ALA A 136 9.24 12.41 -23.54
N PHE A 137 9.31 11.40 -22.68
CA PHE A 137 8.27 10.96 -21.75
C PHE A 137 8.80 11.03 -20.30
N ARG A 138 7.93 11.47 -19.39
CA ARG A 138 8.22 11.62 -17.95
C ARG A 138 7.06 11.01 -17.16
N PRO A 139 7.00 9.67 -17.06
CA PRO A 139 5.93 8.99 -16.35
C PRO A 139 5.98 9.34 -14.85
N PRO A 140 4.90 9.91 -14.28
CA PRO A 140 4.77 10.12 -12.84
C PRO A 140 4.52 8.81 -12.08
N TYR A 141 4.10 7.74 -12.77
CA TYR A 141 3.83 6.42 -12.17
C TYR A 141 4.84 5.39 -12.64
N ILE A 142 5.44 4.71 -11.67
CA ILE A 142 6.40 3.63 -11.88
C ILE A 142 6.10 2.58 -10.84
N ASP A 143 5.83 1.36 -11.28
CA ASP A 143 5.43 0.27 -10.41
C ASP A 143 6.13 -1.02 -10.82
N LEU A 144 6.41 -1.86 -9.84
CA LEU A 144 6.91 -3.21 -10.06
C LEU A 144 5.76 -4.17 -9.80
N SER A 145 5.48 -5.07 -10.75
CA SER A 145 4.35 -6.01 -10.65
C SER A 145 4.76 -7.44 -10.95
N LEU A 146 4.10 -8.39 -10.30
CA LEU A 146 4.26 -9.83 -10.50
C LEU A 146 3.23 -10.35 -11.50
N GLY A 147 3.68 -11.23 -12.41
CA GLY A 147 2.77 -12.15 -13.09
C GLY A 147 1.95 -11.57 -14.25
N PHE A 148 2.45 -10.55 -14.94
CA PHE A 148 1.79 -10.02 -16.13
C PHE A 148 2.67 -10.14 -17.37
N ASP A 149 2.25 -10.97 -18.32
CA ASP A 149 2.87 -11.12 -19.64
C ASP A 149 2.19 -10.28 -20.74
N GLY A 150 1.30 -9.35 -20.35
CA GLY A 150 0.53 -8.55 -21.29
C GLY A 150 -0.59 -9.30 -22.05
N LYS A 151 -0.77 -10.61 -21.84
CA LYS A 151 -1.66 -11.44 -22.68
C LYS A 151 -2.53 -12.46 -21.92
N ALA A 152 -2.08 -13.08 -20.83
CA ALA A 152 -2.90 -14.06 -20.10
C ALA A 152 -2.45 -14.35 -18.64
N PHE A 153 -3.41 -14.65 -17.77
CA PHE A 153 -3.25 -15.46 -16.55
C PHE A 153 -3.39 -16.95 -16.96
N PRO A 154 -2.59 -17.93 -16.49
CA PRO A 154 -1.82 -18.03 -15.23
C PRO A 154 -0.34 -17.57 -15.35
N PRO A 155 0.36 -17.28 -14.23
CA PRO A 155 1.66 -16.62 -14.27
C PRO A 155 2.79 -17.56 -14.70
N ARG A 156 3.44 -17.23 -15.83
CA ARG A 156 4.89 -17.42 -15.93
C ARG A 156 5.51 -16.50 -14.87
N GLN A 157 6.44 -17.01 -14.07
CA GLN A 157 7.08 -16.23 -13.00
C GLN A 157 7.93 -15.10 -13.65
N CYS A 158 7.31 -13.97 -13.90
CA CYS A 158 7.91 -12.80 -14.53
C CYS A 158 7.61 -11.56 -13.69
N PHE A 159 8.54 -10.61 -13.71
CA PHE A 159 8.34 -9.26 -13.18
C PHE A 159 8.16 -8.31 -14.35
N SER A 160 7.29 -7.33 -14.16
CA SER A 160 7.09 -6.24 -15.10
C SER A 160 7.28 -4.91 -14.40
N ILE A 161 8.14 -4.07 -14.97
CA ILE A 161 8.22 -2.65 -14.60
C ILE A 161 7.21 -1.92 -15.47
N ALA A 162 6.22 -1.29 -14.85
CA ALA A 162 5.21 -0.48 -15.49
C ALA A 162 5.54 1.00 -15.33
N MET A 163 5.52 1.77 -16.41
CA MET A 163 5.77 3.21 -16.42
C MET A 163 4.69 3.92 -17.23
N GLY A 164 3.96 4.86 -16.65
CA GLY A 164 2.84 5.52 -17.33
C GLY A 164 2.41 6.84 -16.70
N ASP A 165 1.42 7.49 -17.32
CA ASP A 165 0.84 8.76 -16.90
C ASP A 165 -0.45 8.65 -16.07
N GLY A 166 -0.84 7.45 -15.64
CA GLY A 166 -1.86 7.31 -14.61
C GLY A 166 -1.84 5.98 -13.84
N LEU A 167 -2.81 5.86 -12.93
CA LEU A 167 -2.89 4.83 -11.91
C LEU A 167 -3.36 3.49 -12.48
N GLY A 168 -2.41 2.66 -12.88
CA GLY A 168 -2.55 1.21 -12.79
C GLY A 168 -2.97 0.47 -14.06
N PHE A 169 -2.75 -0.84 -13.95
CA PHE A 169 -2.85 -1.95 -14.90
C PHE A 169 -4.22 -2.17 -15.56
N SER A 170 -4.99 -1.12 -15.82
CA SER A 170 -6.28 -1.24 -16.46
C SER A 170 -6.13 -1.06 -17.98
N PRO A 171 -6.18 -2.14 -18.78
CA PRO A 171 -6.27 -2.03 -20.24
C PRO A 171 -7.59 -1.36 -20.68
N THR A 172 -8.54 -1.13 -19.76
CA THR A 172 -9.77 -0.38 -20.03
C THR A 172 -9.56 1.11 -19.73
N SER A 173 -9.02 1.81 -20.73
CA SER A 173 -9.29 3.21 -21.14
C SER A 173 -9.39 4.36 -20.11
N ALA A 174 -9.14 4.17 -18.82
CA ALA A 174 -9.46 5.17 -17.80
C ALA A 174 -8.28 5.75 -17.00
N ALA A 175 -7.02 5.35 -17.25
CA ALA A 175 -5.93 5.77 -16.36
C ALA A 175 -4.60 6.11 -17.04
N GLY A 176 -4.59 6.65 -18.27
CA GLY A 176 -3.35 7.19 -18.86
C GLY A 176 -3.40 7.25 -20.39
N SER A 177 -2.69 8.22 -20.97
CA SER A 177 -2.49 8.32 -22.42
C SER A 177 -1.50 7.28 -22.93
N TYR A 178 -0.58 6.81 -22.07
CA TYR A 178 0.42 5.81 -22.43
C TYR A 178 0.90 4.96 -21.25
N ILE A 179 1.42 3.77 -21.55
CA ILE A 179 2.09 2.90 -20.60
C ILE A 179 3.19 2.08 -21.29
N LEU A 180 4.33 1.93 -20.62
CA LEU A 180 5.45 1.09 -21.00
C LEU A 180 5.62 -0.03 -19.98
N PHE A 181 5.63 -1.27 -20.45
CA PHE A 181 5.99 -2.45 -19.68
C PHE A 181 7.35 -2.95 -20.10
N LEU A 182 8.23 -3.22 -19.13
CA LEU A 182 9.48 -3.96 -19.31
C LEU A 182 9.36 -5.27 -18.53
N THR A 183 9.14 -6.38 -19.23
CA THR A 183 8.95 -7.70 -18.64
C THR A 183 10.27 -8.48 -18.63
N MET A 184 10.52 -9.18 -17.54
CA MET A 184 11.75 -9.97 -17.31
C MET A 184 11.47 -11.19 -16.41
N PRO A 185 12.42 -12.16 -16.29
CA PRO A 185 12.25 -13.35 -15.46
C PRO A 185 12.14 -13.04 -13.96
N TYR A 186 11.62 -14.00 -13.19
CA TYR A 186 11.40 -13.89 -11.73
C TYR A 186 12.66 -13.50 -10.92
N ALA A 187 13.80 -14.09 -11.25
CA ALA A 187 15.04 -13.84 -10.53
C ALA A 187 15.75 -12.60 -11.07
N VAL A 188 15.19 -11.40 -10.87
CA VAL A 188 15.83 -10.16 -11.31
C VAL A 188 17.15 -9.95 -10.55
N GLN A 189 18.23 -9.96 -11.31
CA GLN A 189 19.58 -9.66 -10.84
C GLN A 189 20.15 -8.46 -11.58
N VAL A 190 21.19 -7.84 -11.03
CA VAL A 190 22.00 -6.86 -11.75
C VAL A 190 22.59 -7.54 -12.99
N GLY A 191 22.43 -6.91 -14.15
CA GLY A 191 22.85 -7.50 -15.42
C GLY A 191 22.08 -6.94 -16.62
N THR A 192 22.42 -7.43 -17.80
CA THR A 192 21.79 -7.03 -19.06
C THR A 192 20.92 -8.15 -19.61
N TYR A 193 19.68 -7.81 -19.95
CA TYR A 193 18.66 -8.71 -20.43
C TYR A 193 18.23 -8.31 -21.84
N PRO A 194 18.12 -9.25 -22.79
CA PRO A 194 17.69 -8.94 -24.16
C PRO A 194 16.18 -8.74 -24.23
N LEU A 195 15.70 -7.64 -24.81
CA LEU A 195 14.26 -7.30 -24.89
C LEU A 195 13.58 -7.86 -26.15
N ASN A 196 13.89 -9.10 -26.53
CA ASN A 196 13.35 -9.73 -27.75
C ASN A 196 13.01 -11.22 -27.59
N ALA A 197 12.79 -11.65 -26.35
CA ALA A 197 12.49 -13.04 -26.03
C ALA A 197 11.09 -13.19 -25.41
N ASP A 198 10.55 -14.40 -25.41
CA ASP A 198 9.22 -14.71 -24.88
C ASP A 198 9.01 -14.28 -23.41
N PHE A 199 10.08 -14.20 -22.63
CA PHE A 199 10.08 -13.87 -21.20
C PHE A 199 10.88 -12.61 -20.88
N THR A 200 11.41 -11.93 -21.88
CA THR A 200 12.14 -10.68 -21.71
C THR A 200 11.85 -9.79 -22.89
N TYR A 201 10.92 -8.86 -22.70
CA TYR A 201 10.42 -8.02 -23.77
C TYR A 201 9.84 -6.74 -23.20
N ALA A 202 9.67 -5.76 -24.08
CA ALA A 202 8.97 -4.52 -23.81
C ALA A 202 7.69 -4.39 -24.64
N VAL A 203 6.65 -3.82 -24.03
CA VAL A 203 5.41 -3.41 -24.69
C VAL A 203 5.09 -1.97 -24.33
N PHE A 204 4.92 -1.13 -25.34
CA PHE A 204 4.45 0.25 -25.17
C PHE A 204 3.06 0.40 -25.77
N THR A 205 2.11 0.89 -25.00
CA THR A 205 0.75 1.21 -25.46
C THR A 205 0.54 2.70 -25.36
N ASP A 206 0.13 3.33 -26.45
CA ASP A 206 -0.29 4.73 -26.54
C ASP A 206 -1.71 4.77 -27.12
N LEU A 207 -2.61 5.51 -26.48
CA LEU A 207 -4.02 5.56 -26.90
C LEU A 207 -4.21 6.12 -28.32
N LYS A 208 -3.28 6.95 -28.80
CA LYS A 208 -3.33 7.57 -30.14
C LYS A 208 -2.54 6.76 -31.16
N ALA A 209 -1.37 6.24 -30.78
CA ALA A 209 -0.44 5.58 -31.69
C ALA A 209 -0.57 4.04 -31.72
N GLY A 210 -1.36 3.45 -30.82
CA GLY A 210 -1.55 2.01 -30.70
C GLY A 210 -0.48 1.33 -29.84
N THR A 211 -0.36 0.00 -29.99
CA THR A 211 0.55 -0.81 -29.19
C THR A 211 1.77 -1.24 -30.01
N PHE A 212 2.96 -1.11 -29.42
CA PHE A 212 4.25 -1.49 -29.98
C PHE A 212 4.85 -2.59 -29.11
N ASP A 213 5.23 -3.71 -29.73
CA ASP A 213 5.78 -4.87 -29.05
C ASP A 213 7.18 -5.18 -29.61
N SER A 214 8.17 -5.23 -28.73
CA SER A 214 9.57 -5.51 -29.08
C SER A 214 9.79 -6.92 -29.65
N ARG A 215 8.89 -7.87 -29.36
CA ARG A 215 8.92 -9.24 -29.90
C ARG A 215 8.54 -9.30 -31.38
N LEU A 216 7.90 -8.25 -31.90
CA LEU A 216 7.44 -8.20 -33.29
C LEU A 216 8.48 -7.66 -34.27
N ASN A 217 9.68 -7.31 -33.80
CA ASN A 217 10.73 -6.89 -34.71
C ASN A 217 11.26 -8.11 -35.49
N PRO A 218 11.33 -8.04 -36.83
CA PRO A 218 11.96 -9.09 -37.60
C PRO A 218 13.46 -9.18 -37.28
N ALA A 219 13.95 -10.39 -37.08
CA ALA A 219 15.39 -10.69 -37.03
C ALA A 219 16.10 -10.10 -38.28
N PRO A 220 17.35 -9.62 -38.19
CA PRO A 220 18.37 -9.91 -37.17
C PRO A 220 18.56 -8.79 -36.14
N THR A 221 17.73 -7.75 -36.17
CA THR A 221 17.91 -6.57 -35.32
C THR A 221 17.72 -6.96 -33.84
N PRO A 222 18.71 -6.76 -32.95
CA PRO A 222 18.52 -7.00 -31.54
C PRO A 222 17.33 -6.16 -31.10
N GLY A 223 16.27 -6.78 -30.55
CA GLY A 223 15.09 -6.04 -30.07
C GLY A 223 15.37 -5.26 -28.79
N GLY A 224 16.63 -4.89 -28.55
CA GLY A 224 17.07 -4.03 -27.48
C GLY A 224 17.63 -4.76 -26.27
N THR A 225 18.00 -3.95 -25.29
CA THR A 225 18.53 -4.38 -24.00
C THR A 225 17.84 -3.64 -22.87
N LEU A 226 17.70 -4.33 -21.74
CA LEU A 226 17.37 -3.80 -20.43
C LEU A 226 18.58 -4.07 -19.53
N THR A 227 19.20 -3.04 -18.99
CA THR A 227 20.30 -3.18 -18.04
C THR A 227 19.84 -2.79 -16.65
N ILE A 228 19.77 -3.78 -15.76
CA ILE A 228 19.51 -3.60 -14.35
C ILE A 228 20.82 -3.25 -13.65
N THR A 229 20.85 -2.10 -13.00
CA THR A 229 22.06 -1.56 -12.34
C THR A 229 22.01 -1.70 -10.83
N ALA A 230 20.81 -1.75 -10.24
CA ALA A 230 20.63 -1.97 -8.82
C ALA A 230 19.34 -2.77 -8.57
N VAL A 231 19.42 -3.67 -7.58
CA VAL A 231 18.29 -4.44 -7.07
C VAL A 231 18.37 -4.44 -5.55
N GLU A 232 17.32 -3.96 -4.88
CA GLU A 232 17.18 -4.10 -3.44
C GLU A 232 16.55 -5.46 -3.12
N ASN A 233 17.39 -6.48 -2.96
CA ASN A 233 16.95 -7.82 -2.61
C ASN A 233 16.67 -7.93 -1.11
N THR A 234 15.43 -7.63 -0.71
CA THR A 234 14.93 -8.03 0.60
C THR A 234 14.08 -9.29 0.42
N PRO A 235 14.41 -10.43 1.03
CA PRO A 235 13.58 -11.63 0.89
C PRO A 235 12.11 -11.33 1.21
N PRO A 236 11.13 -11.86 0.44
CA PRO A 236 11.26 -12.86 -0.64
C PRO A 236 11.33 -12.30 -2.08
N PHE A 237 11.23 -10.99 -2.31
CA PHE A 237 11.17 -10.38 -3.65
C PHE A 237 12.01 -9.10 -3.72
N PRO A 238 12.60 -8.74 -4.88
CA PRO A 238 13.26 -7.45 -5.02
C PRO A 238 12.28 -6.33 -4.70
N ARG A 239 12.61 -5.50 -3.72
CA ARG A 239 11.74 -4.40 -3.30
C ARG A 239 11.79 -3.26 -4.28
N SER A 240 12.99 -2.91 -4.72
CA SER A 240 13.21 -1.86 -5.71
C SER A 240 14.19 -2.31 -6.79
N VAL A 241 13.98 -1.83 -8.02
CA VAL A 241 14.84 -2.09 -9.18
C VAL A 241 15.14 -0.78 -9.89
N SER A 242 16.39 -0.61 -10.33
CA SER A 242 16.85 0.55 -11.11
C SER A 242 17.64 0.09 -12.33
N GLY A 243 17.55 0.84 -13.42
CA GLY A 243 18.17 0.42 -14.67
C GLY A 243 17.98 1.38 -15.83
N THR A 244 18.49 0.95 -16.97
CA THR A 244 18.37 1.61 -18.27
C THR A 244 17.85 0.64 -19.30
N PHE A 245 17.27 1.14 -20.38
CA PHE A 245 16.83 0.30 -21.48
C PHE A 245 17.00 1.03 -22.82
N SER A 246 17.13 0.24 -23.87
CA SER A 246 17.12 0.72 -25.25
C SER A 246 16.61 -0.39 -26.15
N PHE A 247 15.51 -0.18 -26.87
CA PHE A 247 14.90 -1.19 -27.74
C PHE A 247 14.19 -0.59 -28.95
N THR A 248 13.87 -1.43 -29.92
CA THR A 248 12.93 -1.12 -30.99
C THR A 248 11.65 -1.91 -30.74
N ALA A 249 10.48 -1.39 -31.08
CA ALA A 249 9.24 -2.15 -31.03
C ALA A 249 8.36 -1.85 -32.23
N THR A 250 7.61 -2.85 -32.68
CA THR A 250 6.79 -2.77 -33.89
C THR A 250 5.31 -2.84 -33.54
N ASN A 251 4.50 -2.01 -34.19
CA ASN A 251 3.05 -2.06 -34.10
C ASN A 251 2.52 -3.16 -35.03
N ALA A 252 1.83 -4.16 -34.45
CA ALA A 252 1.33 -5.33 -35.18
C ALA A 252 0.35 -4.96 -36.31
N THR A 253 -0.42 -3.89 -36.13
CA THR A 253 -1.48 -3.47 -37.05
C THR A 253 -0.92 -2.69 -38.23
N THR A 254 0.04 -1.79 -37.98
CA THR A 254 0.57 -0.87 -39.00
C THR A 254 1.91 -1.30 -39.57
N GLY A 255 2.62 -2.22 -38.92
CA GLY A 255 4.01 -2.59 -39.24
C GLY A 255 5.03 -1.49 -38.91
N THR A 256 4.61 -0.38 -38.31
CA THR A 256 5.51 0.73 -37.98
C THR A 256 6.40 0.37 -36.79
N ALA A 257 7.71 0.56 -36.96
CA ALA A 257 8.69 0.40 -35.89
C ALA A 257 9.02 1.75 -35.23
N LYS A 258 9.28 1.72 -33.92
CA LYS A 258 9.74 2.86 -33.12
C LYS A 258 10.92 2.48 -32.24
N THR A 259 11.78 3.44 -31.97
CA THR A 259 12.93 3.31 -31.07
C THR A 259 12.62 3.89 -29.70
N PHE A 260 13.05 3.19 -28.66
CA PHE A 260 12.80 3.50 -27.26
C PHE A 260 14.13 3.50 -26.53
N SER A 261 14.36 4.49 -25.68
CA SER A 261 15.49 4.47 -24.75
C SER A 261 15.16 5.24 -23.49
N GLY A 262 15.68 4.80 -22.35
CA GLY A 262 15.32 5.45 -21.09
C GLY A 262 16.04 4.90 -19.88
N THR A 263 15.70 5.50 -18.75
CA THR A 263 16.22 5.18 -17.43
C THR A 263 15.08 5.17 -16.43
N PHE A 264 15.18 4.30 -15.43
CA PHE A 264 14.28 4.30 -14.28
C PHE A 264 15.09 4.03 -13.01
N ALA A 265 14.62 4.58 -11.91
CA ALA A 265 15.18 4.37 -10.59
C ALA A 265 14.07 4.07 -9.60
N ASN A 266 14.35 3.10 -8.73
CA ASN A 266 13.50 2.72 -7.61
C ASN A 266 12.08 2.32 -8.03
N ALA A 267 11.95 1.57 -9.13
CA ALA A 267 10.69 0.90 -9.47
C ALA A 267 10.37 -0.10 -8.36
N TYR A 268 9.20 0.01 -7.72
CA TYR A 268 8.90 -0.64 -6.44
C TYR A 268 7.47 -1.21 -6.43
N PHE A 269 7.20 -2.17 -5.53
CA PHE A 269 5.91 -2.87 -5.32
C PHE A 269 4.76 -2.08 -4.63
#